data_AF-A0A941N2P5-F1
#
_entry.id   AF-A0A941N2P5-F1
#
_cell.length_a   1.000
_cell.length_b   1.000
_cell.length_c   1.000
_cell.angle_alpha   90.00
_cell.angle_beta   90.00
_cell.angle_gamma   90.00
#
_symmetry.space_group_name_H-M   'P 1'
#
loop_
_entity.id
_entity.type
_entity.pdbx_description
1 polymer ?
#
loop_
_entity_poly.entity_id
_entity_poly.type
_entity_poly.pdbx_seq_one_letter_code
_entity_poly.pdbx_strand_id
1 'polypeptide(L)'
;MNSVRDRSESISTYIDRAVKAPQQQLRQSRLGHHAALDELRKVWDECRVANWDGYDALPVSQGTYEAAYRLIDSLPLGFPSPAIGAEPDGDVTLEWRKSRTRTLSVSVSANGYLHYAGLFGLGQRYGTLSHFADAPEELIRLVQDL
;
A
#
# COMPACT_ATOMS: atom_id res chain seq x y z
N MET A 1 -15.07 -52.13 -8.33
CA MET A 1 -14.11 -51.11 -8.81
C MET A 1 -14.88 -49.85 -9.16
N ASN A 2 -14.34 -48.70 -8.72
CA ASN A 2 -14.65 -47.31 -9.05
C ASN A 2 -16.03 -46.72 -8.67
N SER A 3 -16.08 -45.97 -7.56
CA SER A 3 -16.81 -44.69 -7.49
C SER A 3 -16.50 -43.94 -6.17
N VAL A 4 -15.33 -43.31 -6.06
CA VAL A 4 -14.99 -42.43 -4.89
C VAL A 4 -14.28 -41.13 -5.32
N ARG A 5 -14.15 -40.82 -6.62
CA ARG A 5 -13.26 -39.73 -7.08
C ARG A 5 -13.92 -38.38 -7.40
N ASP A 6 -15.17 -38.14 -7.02
CA ASP A 6 -15.93 -36.98 -7.55
C ASP A 6 -16.55 -36.05 -6.49
N ARG A 7 -15.98 -35.93 -5.28
CA ARG A 7 -16.50 -35.00 -4.24
C ARG A 7 -15.50 -33.98 -3.73
N SER A 8 -14.24 -34.06 -4.14
CA SER A 8 -13.15 -33.25 -3.58
C SER A 8 -12.96 -31.91 -4.30
N GLU A 9 -13.31 -31.82 -5.58
CA GLU A 9 -13.09 -30.60 -6.38
C GLU A 9 -14.13 -29.50 -6.08
N SER A 10 -15.35 -29.87 -5.65
CA SER A 10 -16.43 -28.90 -5.46
C SER A 10 -16.30 -28.06 -4.17
N ILE A 11 -15.63 -28.56 -3.13
CA ILE A 11 -15.54 -27.84 -1.85
C ILE A 11 -14.53 -26.69 -1.92
N SER A 12 -13.42 -26.88 -2.63
CA SER A 12 -12.37 -25.85 -2.79
C SER A 12 -12.91 -24.61 -3.50
N THR A 13 -13.68 -24.80 -4.57
CA THR A 13 -14.25 -23.69 -5.35
C THR A 13 -15.34 -22.92 -4.60
N TYR A 14 -16.05 -23.58 -3.68
CA TYR A 14 -17.10 -22.94 -2.87
C TYR A 14 -16.53 -22.08 -1.75
N ILE A 15 -15.44 -22.51 -1.10
CA ILE A 15 -14.77 -21.70 -0.07
C ILE A 15 -14.14 -20.45 -0.71
N ASP A 16 -13.51 -20.57 -1.87
CA ASP A 16 -12.90 -19.42 -2.56
C ASP A 16 -13.92 -18.34 -2.98
N ARG A 17 -15.15 -18.73 -3.34
CA ARG A 17 -16.20 -17.79 -3.71
C ARG A 17 -16.85 -17.10 -2.50
N ALA A 18 -16.99 -17.83 -1.39
CA ALA A 18 -17.61 -17.32 -0.17
C ALA A 18 -16.71 -16.35 0.60
N VAL A 19 -15.38 -16.43 0.43
CA VAL A 19 -14.41 -15.53 1.07
C VAL A 19 -14.25 -14.20 0.31
N LYS A 20 -14.32 -14.22 -1.02
CA LYS A 20 -14.07 -13.04 -1.86
C LYS A 20 -15.14 -11.95 -1.74
N ALA A 21 -16.42 -12.32 -1.69
CA ALA A 21 -17.51 -11.33 -1.65
C ALA A 21 -17.52 -10.50 -0.34
N PRO A 22 -17.38 -11.09 0.87
CA PRO A 22 -17.23 -10.34 2.11
C PRO A 22 -15.98 -9.47 2.14
N GLN A 23 -14.83 -9.96 1.65
CA GLN A 23 -13.59 -9.18 1.58
C GLN A 23 -13.73 -7.94 0.68
N GLN A 24 -14.39 -8.08 -0.46
CA GLN A 24 -14.59 -6.98 -1.39
C GLN A 24 -15.53 -5.91 -0.82
N GLN A 25 -16.55 -6.33 -0.05
CA GLN A 25 -17.48 -5.43 0.62
C GLN A 25 -16.85 -4.73 1.84
N LEU A 26 -15.93 -5.41 2.54
CA LEU A 26 -15.13 -4.81 3.63
C LEU A 26 -14.08 -3.82 3.11
N ARG A 27 -13.48 -4.10 1.94
CA ARG A 27 -12.58 -3.17 1.25
C ARG A 27 -13.26 -1.85 0.85
N GLN A 28 -14.56 -1.91 0.53
CA GLN A 28 -15.40 -0.73 0.23
C GLN A 28 -15.94 -0.02 1.48
N SER A 29 -15.68 -0.56 2.68
CA SER A 29 -16.10 0.03 3.95
C SER A 29 -15.02 0.92 4.55
N ARG A 30 -15.36 1.71 5.59
CA ARG A 30 -14.40 2.48 6.40
C ARG A 30 -13.36 1.61 7.15
N LEU A 31 -13.49 0.28 7.09
CA LEU A 31 -12.51 -0.68 7.62
C LEU A 31 -11.47 -1.09 6.55
N GLY A 32 -11.69 -0.71 5.29
CA GLY A 32 -10.76 -0.90 4.17
C GLY A 32 -10.04 0.38 3.78
N HIS A 33 -9.11 0.27 2.83
CA HIS A 33 -8.21 1.35 2.43
C HIS A 33 -8.77 2.28 1.35
N HIS A 34 -10.09 2.29 1.15
CA HIS A 34 -10.71 3.01 0.03
C HIS A 34 -10.41 4.51 0.01
N ALA A 35 -10.46 5.17 1.17
CA ALA A 35 -10.15 6.59 1.28
C ALA A 35 -8.68 6.89 0.90
N ALA A 36 -7.74 6.03 1.29
CA ALA A 36 -6.33 6.15 0.90
C ALA A 36 -6.16 5.90 -0.60
N LEU A 37 -6.83 4.90 -1.18
CA LEU A 37 -6.76 4.63 -2.62
C LEU A 37 -7.38 5.75 -3.47
N ASP A 38 -8.46 6.38 -3.00
CA ASP A 38 -9.04 7.55 -3.65
C ASP A 38 -8.09 8.75 -3.58
N GLU A 39 -7.42 8.95 -2.46
CA GLU A 39 -6.42 10.01 -2.31
C GLU A 39 -5.20 9.78 -3.21
N LEU A 40 -4.70 8.54 -3.27
CA LEU A 40 -3.64 8.16 -4.19
C LEU A 40 -4.00 8.49 -5.65
N ARG A 41 -5.25 8.21 -6.05
CA ARG A 41 -5.73 8.56 -7.40
C ARG A 41 -5.67 10.06 -7.66
N LYS A 42 -6.13 10.89 -6.71
CA LYS A 42 -6.07 12.35 -6.86
C LYS A 42 -4.64 12.85 -6.98
N VAL A 43 -3.75 12.40 -6.09
CA VAL A 43 -2.32 12.77 -6.11
C VAL A 43 -1.70 12.40 -7.46
N TRP A 44 -2.00 11.20 -7.97
CA TRP A 44 -1.51 10.79 -9.28
C TRP A 44 -2.09 11.64 -10.42
N ASP A 45 -3.40 11.93 -10.42
CA ASP A 45 -4.03 12.77 -11.45
C ASP A 45 -3.44 14.19 -11.48
N GLU A 46 -3.06 14.74 -10.32
CA GLU A 46 -2.41 16.04 -10.20
C GLU A 46 -0.94 16.01 -10.63
N CYS A 47 -0.22 14.91 -10.35
CA CYS A 47 1.24 14.84 -10.50
C CYS A 47 1.73 13.99 -11.69
N ARG A 48 0.83 13.44 -12.52
CA ARG A 48 1.17 12.61 -13.70
C ARG A 48 1.76 13.36 -14.89
N VAL A 49 1.82 14.69 -14.82
CA VAL A 49 2.43 15.55 -15.84
C VAL A 49 3.67 16.22 -15.21
N ALA A 50 4.76 16.28 -15.96
CA ALA A 50 6.00 16.90 -15.48
C ALA A 50 5.80 18.37 -15.09
N ASN A 51 6.66 18.87 -14.21
CA ASN A 51 6.64 20.23 -13.68
C ASN A 51 5.32 20.58 -12.96
N TRP A 52 4.70 19.59 -12.30
CA TRP A 52 3.45 19.77 -11.56
C TRP A 52 3.61 20.68 -10.34
N ASP A 53 4.82 20.81 -9.81
CA ASP A 53 5.16 21.68 -8.68
C ASP A 53 5.70 23.06 -9.10
N GLY A 54 5.94 23.28 -10.40
CA GLY A 54 6.58 24.51 -10.91
C GLY A 54 8.10 24.56 -10.72
N TYR A 55 8.73 23.47 -10.28
CA TYR A 55 10.17 23.33 -10.02
C TYR A 55 10.78 22.12 -10.75
N ASP A 56 10.31 21.86 -11.98
CA ASP A 56 10.79 20.79 -12.86
C ASP A 56 10.62 19.37 -12.27
N ALA A 57 9.63 19.15 -11.39
CA ALA A 57 9.35 17.81 -10.89
C ALA A 57 9.08 16.80 -12.02
N LEU A 58 9.58 15.59 -11.83
CA LEU A 58 9.28 14.45 -12.69
C LEU A 58 7.81 14.03 -12.51
N PRO A 59 7.16 13.53 -13.57
CA PRO A 59 5.81 13.03 -13.46
C PRO A 59 5.78 11.76 -12.61
N VAL A 60 4.78 11.63 -11.75
CA VAL A 60 4.49 10.36 -11.09
C VAL A 60 4.05 9.36 -12.15
N SER A 61 4.89 8.35 -12.38
CA SER A 61 4.66 7.37 -13.43
C SER A 61 3.47 6.46 -13.09
N GLN A 62 2.85 5.87 -14.13
CA GLN A 62 1.83 4.85 -13.92
C GLN A 62 2.37 3.64 -13.11
N GLY A 63 3.65 3.29 -13.30
CA GLY A 63 4.29 2.21 -12.54
C GLY A 63 4.39 2.53 -11.05
N THR A 64 4.71 3.78 -10.70
CA THR A 64 4.72 4.27 -9.31
C THR A 64 3.31 4.19 -8.70
N TYR A 65 2.30 4.67 -9.42
CA TYR A 65 0.90 4.59 -9.00
C TYR A 65 0.44 3.15 -8.74
N GLU A 66 0.71 2.23 -9.67
CA GLU A 66 0.34 0.82 -9.53
C GLU A 66 1.07 0.14 -8.37
N ALA A 67 2.34 0.48 -8.13
CA ALA A 67 3.10 -0.03 -6.99
C ALA A 67 2.51 0.46 -5.65
N ALA A 68 2.21 1.76 -5.53
CA ALA A 68 1.59 2.34 -4.35
C ALA A 68 0.17 1.80 -4.13
N TYR A 69 -0.60 1.61 -5.20
CA TYR A 69 -1.94 1.02 -5.12
C TYR A 69 -1.88 -0.40 -4.55
N ARG A 70 -1.02 -1.26 -5.11
CA ARG A 70 -0.83 -2.64 -4.61
C ARG A 70 -0.40 -2.67 -3.16
N LEU A 71 0.52 -1.77 -2.78
CA LEU A 71 0.98 -1.66 -1.40
C LEU A 71 -0.18 -1.34 -0.45
N ILE A 72 -0.96 -0.29 -0.75
CA ILE A 72 -2.08 0.14 0.09
C ILE A 72 -3.18 -0.92 0.12
N ASP A 73 -3.53 -1.50 -1.03
CA ASP A 73 -4.61 -2.48 -1.17
C ASP A 73 -4.31 -3.80 -0.45
N SER A 74 -3.04 -4.13 -0.26
CA SER A 74 -2.58 -5.33 0.46
C SER A 74 -2.35 -5.11 1.97
N LEU A 75 -2.50 -3.89 2.48
CA LEU A 75 -2.40 -3.64 3.92
C LEU A 75 -3.52 -4.38 4.70
N PRO A 76 -3.27 -4.84 5.94
CA PRO A 76 -4.28 -5.49 6.76
C PRO A 76 -5.55 -4.64 6.93
N LEU A 77 -6.71 -5.28 7.10
CA LEU A 77 -7.96 -4.57 7.41
C LEU A 77 -7.84 -3.83 8.75
N GLY A 78 -8.32 -2.59 8.80
CA GLY A 78 -8.19 -1.72 9.98
C GLY A 78 -6.78 -1.17 10.22
N PHE A 79 -5.83 -1.40 9.31
CA PHE A 79 -4.51 -0.79 9.38
C PHE A 79 -4.62 0.75 9.23
N PRO A 80 -3.78 1.54 9.93
CA PRO A 80 -3.88 3.00 9.87
C PRO A 80 -3.70 3.52 8.44
N SER A 81 -4.54 4.48 8.03
CA SER A 81 -4.43 5.12 6.72
C SER A 81 -3.18 6.01 6.67
N PRO A 82 -2.32 5.89 5.64
CA PRO A 82 -1.26 6.86 5.43
C PRO A 82 -1.80 8.19 4.92
N ALA A 83 -1.05 9.27 5.17
CA ALA A 83 -1.09 10.46 4.33
C ALA A 83 -0.28 10.18 3.05
N ILE A 84 -0.75 10.70 1.91
CA ILE A 84 -0.18 10.39 0.60
C ILE A 84 0.31 11.68 -0.05
N GLY A 85 1.49 11.64 -0.66
CA GLY A 85 2.07 12.75 -1.41
C GLY A 85 2.89 12.26 -2.60
N ALA A 86 3.23 13.18 -3.50
CA ALA A 86 4.17 12.94 -4.59
C ALA A 86 5.52 13.58 -4.27
N GLU A 87 6.60 12.94 -4.69
CA GLU A 87 7.95 13.46 -4.58
C GLU A 87 8.41 14.03 -5.93
N PRO A 88 9.28 15.06 -5.95
CA PRO A 88 9.74 15.69 -7.19
C PRO A 88 10.49 14.75 -8.15
N ASP A 89 10.94 13.58 -7.68
CA ASP A 89 11.58 12.54 -8.49
C ASP A 89 10.58 11.56 -9.13
N GLY A 90 9.28 11.74 -8.90
CA GLY A 90 8.21 10.91 -9.47
C GLY A 90 7.84 9.69 -8.61
N ASP A 91 8.38 9.59 -7.40
CA ASP A 91 7.98 8.61 -6.39
C ASP A 91 6.73 9.10 -5.61
N VAL A 92 6.11 8.18 -4.87
CA VAL A 92 4.95 8.47 -4.00
C VAL A 92 5.33 8.25 -2.55
N THR A 93 5.10 9.25 -1.71
CA THR A 93 5.29 9.13 -0.26
C THR A 93 4.02 8.63 0.42
N LEU A 94 4.17 7.66 1.32
CA LEU A 94 3.18 7.23 2.30
C LEU A 94 3.69 7.56 3.70
N GLU A 95 3.00 8.43 4.43
CA GLU A 95 3.36 8.82 5.79
C GLU A 95 2.35 8.33 6.83
N TRP A 96 2.84 7.62 7.85
CA TRP A 96 2.09 7.29 9.06
C TRP A 96 2.63 8.09 10.23
N ARG A 97 1.75 8.83 10.91
CA ARG A 97 2.14 9.71 12.01
C ARG A 97 1.24 9.54 13.22
N LYS A 98 1.86 9.24 14.37
CA LYS A 98 1.20 9.19 15.68
C LYS A 98 1.52 10.39 16.56
N SER A 99 2.74 10.92 16.48
CA SER A 99 3.17 12.14 17.18
C SER A 99 4.33 12.81 16.45
N ARG A 100 4.87 13.92 16.98
CA ARG A 100 6.05 14.58 16.37
C ARG A 100 7.33 13.74 16.39
N THR A 101 7.41 12.76 17.27
CA THR A 101 8.58 11.87 17.43
C THR A 101 8.28 10.42 17.04
N ARG A 102 7.07 10.16 16.54
CA ARG A 102 6.59 8.84 16.12
C ARG A 102 5.92 8.98 14.75
N THR A 103 6.76 8.92 13.72
CA THR A 103 6.38 9.09 12.31
C THR A 103 7.17 8.11 11.46
N LEU A 104 6.55 7.52 10.45
CA LEU A 104 7.20 6.71 9.42
C LEU A 104 6.84 7.32 8.06
N SER A 105 7.85 7.62 7.26
CA SER A 105 7.70 7.99 5.85
C SER A 105 8.26 6.87 4.99
N VAL A 106 7.51 6.50 3.95
CA VAL A 106 7.86 5.46 2.99
C VAL A 106 7.70 6.03 1.58
N SER A 107 8.79 6.11 0.85
CA SER A 107 8.81 6.46 -0.57
C SER A 107 8.66 5.18 -1.40
N VAL A 108 7.71 5.19 -2.33
CA VAL A 108 7.37 4.10 -3.23
C VAL A 108 7.83 4.46 -4.62
N SER A 109 8.72 3.64 -5.19
CA SER A 109 9.25 3.86 -6.54
C SER A 109 8.75 2.82 -7.55
N ALA A 110 8.68 3.23 -8.83
CA ALA A 110 8.26 2.35 -9.94
C ALA A 110 9.18 1.14 -10.15
N ASN A 111 10.42 1.20 -9.66
CA ASN A 111 11.41 0.13 -9.76
C ASN A 111 11.17 -1.04 -8.77
N GLY A 112 10.14 -0.96 -7.93
CA GLY A 112 9.78 -1.99 -6.95
C GLY A 112 10.57 -1.94 -5.64
N TYR A 113 11.26 -0.83 -5.36
CA TYR A 113 11.87 -0.55 -4.08
C TYR A 113 11.00 0.41 -3.26
N LEU A 114 11.02 0.20 -1.94
CA LEU A 114 10.46 1.10 -0.94
C LEU A 114 11.62 1.63 -0.10
N HIS A 115 11.78 2.95 -0.06
CA HIS A 115 12.72 3.58 0.86
C HIS A 115 11.94 4.09 2.06
N TYR A 116 12.41 3.81 3.28
CA TYR A 116 11.72 4.26 4.47
C TYR A 116 12.65 4.99 5.43
N ALA A 117 12.09 5.94 6.16
CA ALA A 117 12.71 6.62 7.29
C ALA A 117 11.65 6.91 8.33
N GLY A 118 11.95 6.62 9.59
CA GLY A 118 11.00 6.81 10.68
C GLY A 118 11.64 7.15 12.01
N LEU A 119 10.90 7.93 12.79
CA LEU A 119 11.17 8.25 14.19
C LEU A 119 10.30 7.35 15.08
N PHE A 120 10.92 6.80 16.12
CA PHE A 120 10.32 5.87 17.08
C PHE A 120 10.60 6.34 18.52
N GLY A 121 10.13 7.53 18.85
CA GLY A 121 10.46 8.23 20.08
C GLY A 121 11.84 8.88 19.99
N LEU A 122 12.83 8.33 20.72
CA LEU A 122 14.22 8.80 20.67
C LEU A 122 15.06 8.04 19.64
N GLY A 123 14.54 6.93 19.10
CA GLY A 123 15.20 6.14 18.08
C GLY A 123 14.79 6.57 16.67
N GLN A 124 15.65 6.27 15.71
CA GLN A 124 15.35 6.38 14.28
C GLN A 124 15.65 5.05 13.60
N ARG A 125 14.87 4.72 12.56
CA ARG A 125 15.11 3.58 11.68
C ARG A 125 14.94 4.03 10.25
N TYR A 126 15.79 3.54 9.36
CA TYR A 126 15.70 3.81 7.94
C TYR A 126 16.24 2.60 7.18
N GLY A 127 15.81 2.43 5.94
CA GLY A 127 16.22 1.30 5.14
C GLY A 127 15.52 1.25 3.80
N THR A 128 15.73 0.13 3.11
CA THR A 128 15.11 -0.15 1.83
C THR A 128 14.49 -1.54 1.88
N LEU A 129 13.24 -1.66 1.45
CA LEU A 129 12.57 -2.92 1.19
C LEU A 129 12.50 -3.11 -0.32
N SER A 130 12.70 -4.33 -0.80
CA SER A 130 12.71 -4.62 -2.24
C SER A 130 11.70 -5.70 -2.60
N HIS A 131 11.24 -5.68 -3.85
CA HIS A 131 10.53 -6.78 -4.52
C HIS A 131 9.39 -7.38 -3.69
N PHE A 132 8.31 -6.62 -3.58
CA PHE A 132 7.13 -7.02 -2.81
C PHE A 132 5.94 -7.29 -3.73
N ALA A 133 5.26 -8.42 -3.53
CA ALA A 133 3.98 -8.71 -4.16
C ALA A 133 2.82 -8.04 -3.41
N ASP A 134 2.94 -8.03 -2.08
CA ASP A 134 2.02 -7.47 -1.09
C ASP A 134 2.81 -6.64 -0.07
N ALA A 135 2.13 -5.93 0.82
CA ALA A 135 2.76 -5.13 1.86
C ALA A 135 3.76 -5.95 2.68
N PRO A 136 5.05 -5.56 2.73
CA PRO A 136 6.06 -6.31 3.47
C PRO A 136 5.71 -6.40 4.96
N GLU A 137 5.93 -7.56 5.59
CA GLU A 137 5.74 -7.72 7.04
C GLU A 137 6.54 -6.69 7.85
N GLU A 138 7.74 -6.33 7.37
CA GLU A 138 8.57 -5.31 8.01
C GLU A 138 7.88 -3.96 8.04
N LEU A 139 7.21 -3.55 6.96
CA LEU A 139 6.42 -2.31 6.92
C LEU A 139 5.28 -2.35 7.94
N ILE A 140 4.57 -3.47 8.02
CA ILE A 140 3.47 -3.66 8.99
C ILE A 140 3.98 -3.48 10.42
N ARG A 141 5.12 -4.10 10.75
CA ARG A 141 5.76 -3.98 12.07
C ARG A 141 6.23 -2.56 12.35
N LEU A 142 6.83 -1.88 11.37
CA LEU A 142 7.27 -0.49 11.52
C LEU A 142 6.12 0.44 11.86
N VAL A 143 4.96 0.31 11.21
CA VAL A 143 3.80 1.15 11.54
C VAL A 143 3.21 0.82 12.92
N GLN A 144 3.21 -0.45 13.32
CA GLN A 144 2.75 -0.88 14.65
C GLN A 144 3.65 -0.38 15.79
N ASP A 145 4.94 -0.21 15.53
CA ASP A 145 5.93 0.29 16.49
C ASP A 145 5.86 1.81 16.71
N LEU A 146 5.13 2.56 15.85
CA LEU A 146 4.86 3.99 16.04
C LEU A 146 4.07 4.23 17.31
#